data_AF-A0A7C4HM32-F1
#
_entry.id   AF-A0A7C4HM32-F1
#
_cell.length_a   1.000
_cell.length_b   1.000
_cell.length_c   1.000
_cell.angle_alpha   90.00
_cell.angle_beta   90.00
_cell.angle_gamma   90.00
#
_symmetry.space_group_name_H-M   'P 1'
#
loop_
_entity.id
_entity.type
_entity.pdbx_description
1 polymer ?
#
loop_
_entity_poly.entity_id
_entity_poly.type
_entity_poly.pdbx_seq_one_letter_code
_entity_poly.pdbx_strand_id
1 'polypeptide(L)' 'MKKYRLLAALLAVALMAGGCIAAKYAYQVNKDKALAVYDGALKLPGLKEKVEVWRDSYGVPHIVAQNEDDLYYAIGYV' A
#
# COMPACT_ATOMS: atom_id res chain seq x y z
N MET A 1 -45.79 22.21 2.22
CA MET A 1 -45.64 20.78 1.88
C MET A 1 -44.59 20.53 0.77
N LYS A 2 -44.77 21.03 -0.47
CA LYS A 2 -43.84 20.75 -1.60
C LYS A 2 -42.41 21.31 -1.43
N LYS A 3 -42.26 22.54 -0.91
CA LYS A 3 -40.95 23.18 -0.67
C LYS A 3 -40.03 22.41 0.29
N TYR A 4 -40.59 21.82 1.34
CA TYR A 4 -39.83 21.00 2.31
C TYR A 4 -39.43 19.64 1.73
N ARG A 5 -40.22 19.08 0.80
CA ARG A 5 -39.88 17.84 0.08
C ARG A 5 -38.70 18.04 -0.87
N LEU A 6 -38.63 19.20 -1.55
CA LEU A 6 -37.49 19.56 -2.40
C LEU A 6 -36.22 19.79 -1.59
N LEU A 7 -36.31 20.53 -0.46
CA LEU A 7 -35.17 20.73 0.44
C LEU A 7 -34.66 19.40 1.03
N ALA A 8 -35.56 18.50 1.43
CA ALA A 8 -35.19 17.19 1.94
C ALA A 8 -34.50 16.32 0.86
N ALA A 9 -34.99 16.36 -0.39
CA ALA A 9 -34.37 15.64 -1.49
C ALA A 9 -32.96 16.17 -1.82
N LEU A 10 -32.77 17.49 -1.83
CA LEU A 10 -31.45 18.10 -2.03
C LEU A 10 -30.47 17.74 -0.91
N LEU A 11 -30.94 17.73 0.33
CA LEU A 11 -30.13 17.33 1.48
C LEU A 11 -29.71 15.86 1.38
N ALA A 12 -30.63 14.97 1.01
CA ALA A 12 -30.34 13.54 0.81
C ALA A 12 -29.32 13.31 -0.30
N VAL A 13 -29.42 14.03 -1.42
CA VAL A 13 -28.45 13.96 -2.52
C VAL A 13 -27.08 14.50 -2.08
N ALA A 14 -27.04 15.61 -1.35
CA ALA A 14 -25.79 16.16 -0.82
C ALA A 14 -25.10 15.19 0.15
N LEU A 15 -25.86 14.52 1.02
CA LEU A 15 -25.33 13.50 1.93
C LEU A 15 -24.80 12.27 1.17
N MET A 16 -25.52 11.79 0.16
CA MET A 16 -25.03 10.70 -0.69
C MET A 16 -23.74 11.07 -1.42
N ALA A 17 -23.69 12.25 -2.03
CA ALA A 17 -22.50 12.74 -2.71
C ALA A 17 -21.30 12.84 -1.74
N GLY A 18 -21.53 13.41 -0.55
CA GLY A 18 -20.51 13.47 0.51
C GLY A 18 -20.03 12.09 0.95
N GLY A 19 -20.94 11.13 1.12
CA GLY A 19 -20.61 9.74 1.46
C GLY A 19 -19.79 9.04 0.38
N CYS A 20 -20.14 9.20 -0.90
CA CYS A 20 -19.37 8.64 -2.02
C CYS A 20 -17.96 9.23 -2.10
N ILE A 21 -17.82 10.54 -1.90
CA ILE A 21 -16.50 11.21 -1.87
C ILE A 21 -15.66 10.67 -0.71
N ALA A 22 -16.23 10.60 0.50
CA ALA A 22 -15.53 10.08 1.68
C ALA A 22 -15.10 8.62 1.50
N ALA A 23 -15.98 7.77 0.96
CA ALA A 23 -15.67 6.37 0.68
C ALA A 23 -14.55 6.23 -0.35
N LYS A 24 -14.59 7.01 -1.43
CA LYS A 24 -13.53 7.02 -2.45
C LYS A 24 -12.19 7.47 -1.87
N TYR A 25 -12.19 8.53 -1.06
CA TYR A 25 -10.98 9.01 -0.40
C TYR A 25 -10.40 7.96 0.56
N ALA A 26 -11.25 7.34 1.38
CA ALA A 26 -10.84 6.27 2.29
C ALA A 26 -10.26 5.07 1.54
N TYR A 27 -10.87 4.66 0.42
CA TYR A 27 -10.33 3.59 -0.42
C TYR A 27 -8.95 3.95 -1.00
N GLN A 28 -8.80 5.16 -1.55
CA GLN A 28 -7.54 5.59 -2.16
C GLN A 28 -6.37 5.66 -1.17
N VAL A 29 -6.63 6.07 0.08
CA VAL A 29 -5.57 6.17 1.10
C VAL A 29 -5.16 4.80 1.64
N ASN A 30 -6.03 3.78 1.55
CA ASN A 30 -5.78 2.48 2.16
C ASN A 30 -5.47 1.36 1.16
N LYS A 31 -5.73 1.55 -0.14
CA LYS A 31 -5.55 0.49 -1.16
C LYS A 31 -4.14 -0.12 -1.21
N ASP A 32 -3.10 0.68 -0.93
CA ASP A 32 -1.71 0.23 -1.08
C ASP A 32 -1.05 -0.14 0.25
N LYS A 33 -1.72 0.08 1.40
CA LYS A 33 -1.12 -0.15 2.74
C LYS A 33 -0.79 -1.61 3.03
N ALA A 34 -1.47 -2.54 2.37
CA ALA A 34 -1.23 -3.98 2.53
C ALA A 34 -0.21 -4.52 1.53
N LEU A 35 0.25 -3.70 0.57
CA LEU A 35 1.22 -4.12 -0.42
C LEU A 35 2.63 -4.07 0.18
N ALA A 36 3.44 -5.08 -0.15
CA ALA A 36 4.85 -5.07 0.18
C ALA A 36 5.55 -3.91 -0.55
N VAL A 37 6.48 -3.26 0.14
CA VAL A 37 7.33 -2.22 -0.46
C VAL A 37 8.46 -2.92 -1.21
N TYR A 38 8.51 -2.75 -2.53
CA TYR A 38 9.51 -3.42 -3.37
C TYR A 38 10.71 -2.54 -3.72
N ASP A 39 10.55 -1.22 -3.63
CA ASP A 39 11.55 -0.25 -4.05
C ASP A 39 12.17 0.50 -2.88
N GLY A 40 13.40 0.94 -3.07
CA GLY A 40 14.15 1.75 -2.12
C GLY A 40 15.15 0.95 -1.30
N ALA A 41 15.54 1.52 -0.16
CA ALA A 41 16.51 0.92 0.75
C ALA A 41 15.90 0.79 2.13
N LEU A 42 16.05 -0.40 2.73
CA LEU A 42 15.62 -0.69 4.08
C LEU A 42 16.83 -1.10 4.92
N LYS A 43 16.95 -0.53 6.11
CA LYS A 43 17.94 -0.98 7.09
C LYS A 43 17.34 -2.10 7.92
N LEU A 44 17.90 -3.29 7.80
CA LEU A 44 17.50 -4.46 8.60
C LEU A 44 18.52 -4.70 9.71
N PRO A 45 18.11 -4.68 10.99
CA PRO A 45 18.98 -5.06 12.09
C PRO A 45 19.46 -6.51 11.92
N GLY A 46 20.78 -6.71 11.96
CA GLY A 46 21.38 -8.03 11.82
C GLY A 46 22.09 -8.29 10.49
N LEU A 47 21.80 -7.49 9.45
CA LEU A 47 22.64 -7.49 8.25
C LEU A 47 24.03 -6.93 8.57
N LYS A 48 25.06 -7.66 8.17
CA LYS A 48 26.46 -7.26 8.34
C LYS A 48 26.91 -6.39 7.16
N GLU A 49 26.46 -6.74 5.96
CA GLU A 49 26.81 -6.10 4.70
C GLU A 49 25.57 -5.73 3.86
N LYS A 50 25.79 -4.99 2.76
CA LYS A 50 24.71 -4.67 1.81
C LYS A 50 24.21 -5.94 1.13
N VAL A 51 22.88 -6.10 1.09
CA VAL A 51 22.16 -7.07 0.25
C VAL A 51 21.37 -6.34 -0.83
N GLU A 52 21.41 -6.83 -2.06
CA GLU A 52 20.65 -6.31 -3.18
C GLU A 52 19.57 -7.31 -3.58
N VAL A 53 18.34 -6.84 -3.70
CA VAL A 53 17.19 -7.64 -4.09
C VAL A 53 16.51 -6.97 -5.27
N TRP A 54 16.38 -7.70 -6.37
CA TRP A 54 15.58 -7.28 -7.52
C TRP A 54 14.66 -8.41 -7.94
N ARG A 55 13.56 -8.08 -8.62
CA ARG A 55 12.57 -9.05 -9.09
C ARG A 55 12.52 -9.03 -10.61
N ASP A 56 12.38 -10.21 -11.21
CA ASP A 56 12.18 -10.33 -12.65
C ASP A 56 10.75 -9.92 -13.06
N SER A 57 10.44 -10.09 -14.35
CA SER A 57 9.11 -9.79 -14.91
C SER A 57 7.97 -10.65 -14.32
N TYR A 58 8.30 -11.76 -13.66
CA TYR A 58 7.34 -12.66 -13.02
C TYR A 58 7.26 -12.44 -11.50
N GLY A 59 8.05 -11.50 -10.96
CA GLY A 59 8.09 -11.18 -9.53
C GLY A 59 9.01 -12.09 -8.71
N VAL A 60 9.82 -12.95 -9.35
CA VAL A 60 10.74 -13.86 -8.66
C VAL A 60 11.92 -13.07 -8.10
N PRO A 61 12.21 -13.15 -6.78
CA PRO A 61 13.30 -12.40 -6.18
C PRO A 61 14.67 -13.03 -6.51
N HIS A 62 15.59 -12.17 -6.96
CA HIS A 62 17.01 -12.46 -7.08
C HIS A 62 17.76 -11.70 -5.98
N ILE A 63 18.42 -12.45 -5.10
CA ILE A 63 19.06 -11.91 -3.90
C ILE A 63 20.58 -12.07 -4.06
N VAL A 64 21.31 -10.96 -3.92
CA VAL A 64 22.78 -10.93 -4.00
C VAL A 64 23.32 -10.35 -2.69
N ALA A 65 24.18 -11.12 -2.02
CA ALA A 65 24.81 -10.74 -0.77
C ALA A 65 26.33 -10.99 -0.82
N GLN A 66 27.09 -10.29 0.01
CA GLN A 66 28.54 -10.45 0.11
C GLN A 66 28.99 -11.63 0.98
N ASN A 67 28.06 -12.21 1.76
CA ASN A 67 28.33 -13.36 2.62
C ASN A 67 27.07 -14.23 2.75
N GLU A 68 27.26 -15.48 3.19
CA GLU A 68 26.17 -16.46 3.28
C GLU A 68 25.18 -16.15 4.39
N ASP A 69 25.64 -15.64 5.54
CA ASP A 69 24.74 -15.31 6.67
C ASP A 69 23.69 -14.28 6.25
N ASP A 70 24.12 -13.21 5.59
CA ASP A 70 23.23 -12.15 5.10
C ASP A 70 22.34 -12.64 3.96
N LEU A 71 22.83 -13.57 3.12
CA LEU A 71 22.02 -14.20 2.07
C LEU A 71 20.85 -14.98 2.67
N TYR A 72 21.13 -15.85 3.65
CA TYR A 72 20.10 -16.65 4.31
C TYR A 72 19.14 -15.76 5.12
N TYR A 73 19.66 -14.72 5.77
CA TYR A 73 18.83 -13.75 6.47
C TYR A 73 17.85 -13.04 5.51
N ALA A 74 18.35 -12.56 4.37
CA ALA A 74 17.52 -11.90 3.37
C ALA A 74 16.50 -12.84 2.72
N ILE A 75 16.85 -14.11 2.46
CA ILE A 75 15.91 -15.12 1.97
C ILE A 75 14.74 -15.33 2.94
N GLY A 76 15.00 -15.34 4.25
CA GLY A 76 13.92 -15.46 5.25
C GLY A 76 13.06 -14.20 5.40
N TYR A 77 13.56 -13.05 4.94
CA TYR A 77 12.85 -11.78 5.01
C TYR A 77 11.96 -11.51 3.79
N VAL A 78 12.45 -11.85 2.59
CA VAL A 78 11.82 -11.58 1.28
C VAL A 78 10.66 -12.51 1.00
#